data_AF-A0A815TMK7-F1
#
_entry.id   AF-A0A815TMK7-F1
#
_cell.length_a   1.000
_cell.length_b   1.000
_cell.length_c   1.000
_cell.angle_alpha   90.00
_cell.angle_beta   90.00
_cell.angle_gamma   90.00
#
_symmetry.space_group_name_H-M   'P 1'
#
loop_
_entity.id
_entity.type
_entity.pdbx_description
1 polymer ?
#
loop_
_entity_poly.entity_id
_entity_poly.type
_entity_poly.pdbx_seq_one_letter_code
_entity_poly.pdbx_strand_id
1 'polypeptide(L)'
;MQISLQYLCIVSLLTVVYSQFETKNVRSISSGLSFGRCRGHCQQSINITSSPPELVASKQPNFPQESYPPVQRQFPFSSTQWEQLVSLLDLETFTALDDRIGCPGCADGGIEWIQVDWADATKRVTFESGQLFKGLEGLVVNLRQMREEYVAQL
;
A
#
# COMPACT_ATOMS: atom_id res chain seq x y z
N MET A 1 21.23 38.77 16.00
CA MET A 1 20.97 37.72 14.99
C MET A 1 20.90 36.34 15.66
N GLN A 2 20.04 36.20 16.68
CA GLN A 2 19.97 35.00 17.53
C GLN A 2 18.52 34.48 17.67
N ILE A 3 17.54 35.36 17.41
CA ILE A 3 16.11 35.04 17.37
C ILE A 3 15.77 34.17 16.14
N SER A 4 16.45 34.34 15.00
CA SER A 4 16.17 33.56 13.78
C SER A 4 16.44 32.07 13.93
N LEU A 5 17.46 31.67 14.70
CA LEU A 5 17.83 30.26 14.89
C LEU A 5 16.81 29.50 15.75
N GLN A 6 16.20 30.17 16.72
CA GLN A 6 15.27 29.57 17.67
C GLN A 6 13.89 29.32 17.02
N TYR A 7 13.44 30.21 16.13
CA TYR A 7 12.23 30.00 15.33
C TYR A 7 12.39 28.88 14.29
N LEU A 8 13.57 28.77 13.66
CA LEU A 8 13.88 27.67 12.74
C LEU A 8 13.78 26.30 13.44
N CYS A 9 14.32 26.17 14.65
CA CYS A 9 14.23 24.93 15.43
C CYS A 9 12.79 24.57 15.83
N ILE A 10 11.97 25.55 16.22
CA ILE A 10 10.57 25.32 16.60
C ILE A 10 9.75 24.86 15.39
N VAL A 11 9.96 25.47 14.21
CA VAL A 11 9.28 25.07 12.97
C VAL A 11 9.69 23.67 12.52
N SER A 12 10.98 23.31 12.61
CA SER A 12 11.43 21.94 12.31
C SER A 12 10.89 20.90 13.30
N LEU A 13 10.72 21.24 14.58
CA LEU A 13 10.18 20.32 15.58
C LEU A 13 8.67 20.09 15.38
N LEU A 14 7.92 21.14 15.04
CA LEU A 14 6.48 21.05 14.79
C LEU A 14 6.16 20.21 13.54
N THR A 15 6.94 20.36 12.48
CA THR A 15 6.78 19.58 11.24
C THR A 15 7.05 18.09 11.44
N VAL A 16 8.13 17.75 12.17
CA VAL A 16 8.44 16.34 12.50
C VAL A 16 7.36 15.69 13.35
N VAL A 17 6.83 16.40 14.36
CA VAL A 17 5.76 15.87 15.23
C VAL A 17 4.46 15.67 14.46
N TYR A 18 4.13 16.58 13.54
CA TYR A 18 2.93 16.46 12.71
C TYR A 18 3.00 15.24 11.76
N SER A 19 4.13 15.05 11.09
CA SER A 19 4.37 13.87 10.23
C SER A 19 4.26 12.53 11.00
N GLN A 20 4.81 12.48 12.21
CA GLN A 20 4.68 11.31 13.11
C GLN A 20 3.24 11.05 13.58
N PHE A 21 2.41 12.09 13.66
CA PHE A 21 1.02 11.95 14.07
C PHE A 21 0.16 11.37 12.95
N GLU A 22 0.40 11.75 11.69
CA GLU A 22 -0.40 11.20 10.59
C GLU A 22 -0.13 9.72 10.33
N THR A 23 1.12 9.27 10.43
CA THR A 23 1.45 7.83 10.27
C THR A 23 0.85 6.96 11.39
N LYS A 24 0.71 7.50 12.60
CA LYS A 24 -0.01 6.82 13.70
C LYS A 24 -1.51 6.65 13.47
N ASN A 25 -2.08 7.38 12.51
CA ASN A 25 -3.51 7.34 12.19
C ASN A 25 -3.83 6.47 10.96
N VAL A 26 -2.85 5.76 10.41
CA VAL A 26 -3.08 4.79 9.33
C VAL A 26 -3.96 3.65 9.85
N ARG A 27 -5.07 3.40 9.17
CA ARG A 27 -6.09 2.39 9.52
C ARG A 27 -5.95 1.13 8.68
N SER A 28 -5.59 1.29 7.40
CA SER A 28 -5.30 0.16 6.53
C SER A 28 -4.31 0.51 5.42
N ILE A 29 -3.55 -0.50 5.01
CA ILE A 29 -2.74 -0.49 3.80
C ILE A 29 -3.17 -1.69 2.97
N SER A 30 -3.59 -1.43 1.74
CA SER A 30 -3.97 -2.45 0.77
C SER A 30 -3.10 -2.37 -0.46
N SER A 31 -2.86 -3.52 -1.09
CA SER A 31 -2.17 -3.56 -2.38
C SER A 31 -2.76 -4.65 -3.26
N GLY A 32 -2.74 -4.42 -4.57
CA GLY A 32 -3.17 -5.42 -5.53
C GLY A 32 -2.43 -5.36 -6.85
N LEU A 33 -2.60 -6.44 -7.59
CA LEU A 33 -2.03 -6.69 -8.90
C LEU A 33 -3.12 -7.30 -9.79
N SER A 34 -3.19 -6.87 -11.04
CA SER A 34 -4.04 -7.48 -12.04
C SER A 34 -3.41 -7.53 -13.42
N PHE A 35 -3.78 -8.55 -14.19
CA PHE A 35 -3.40 -8.69 -15.60
C PHE A 35 -4.65 -8.89 -16.46
N GLY A 36 -4.80 -8.10 -17.52
CA GLY A 36 -5.99 -8.14 -18.39
C GLY A 36 -6.06 -9.44 -19.20
N ARG A 37 -4.92 -9.88 -19.76
CA ARG A 37 -4.79 -11.12 -20.54
C ARG A 37 -4.25 -12.26 -19.66
N CYS A 38 -5.07 -12.75 -18.75
CA CYS A 38 -4.73 -13.88 -17.88
C CYS A 38 -5.86 -14.93 -17.88
N ARG A 39 -5.49 -16.19 -17.62
CA ARG A 39 -6.42 -17.30 -17.34
C ARG A 39 -6.32 -17.69 -15.88
N GLY A 40 -7.47 -17.80 -15.21
CA GLY A 40 -7.54 -18.14 -13.79
C GLY A 40 -7.61 -16.93 -12.87
N HIS A 41 -6.92 -16.98 -11.73
CA HIS A 41 -6.92 -15.90 -10.74
C HIS A 41 -6.04 -14.72 -11.18
N CYS A 42 -6.64 -13.84 -11.98
CA CYS A 42 -5.97 -12.72 -12.64
C CYS A 42 -5.86 -11.45 -11.81
N GLN A 43 -6.53 -11.41 -10.68
CA GLN A 43 -6.46 -10.33 -9.71
C GLN A 43 -6.03 -10.93 -8.38
N GLN A 44 -5.11 -10.25 -7.73
CA GLN A 44 -4.56 -10.63 -6.44
C GLN A 44 -4.49 -9.40 -5.56
N SER A 45 -4.83 -9.52 -4.28
CA SER A 45 -4.70 -8.42 -3.34
C SER A 45 -4.45 -8.87 -1.92
N ILE A 46 -3.90 -7.95 -1.14
CA ILE A 46 -3.85 -8.00 0.31
C ILE A 46 -4.48 -6.73 0.88
N ASN A 47 -5.18 -6.86 1.99
CA ASN A 47 -5.65 -5.76 2.82
C ASN A 47 -5.17 -6.00 4.25
N ILE A 48 -4.40 -5.05 4.78
CA ILE A 48 -3.90 -5.09 6.16
C ILE A 48 -4.56 -3.98 6.96
N THR A 49 -5.25 -4.31 8.05
CA THR A 49 -5.87 -3.35 8.98
C THR A 49 -5.03 -3.17 10.25
N SER A 50 -5.28 -2.11 11.03
CA SER A 50 -4.47 -1.77 12.21
C SER A 50 -5.06 -2.16 13.57
N SER A 51 -6.37 -2.43 13.67
CA SER A 51 -7.04 -2.62 14.97
C SER A 51 -8.25 -3.58 14.92
N PRO A 52 -8.08 -4.86 15.32
CA PRO A 52 -6.78 -5.51 15.53
C PRO A 52 -6.02 -5.63 14.20
N PRO A 53 -4.69 -5.76 14.22
CA PRO A 53 -3.95 -6.04 13.00
C PRO A 53 -4.38 -7.39 12.41
N GLU A 54 -4.81 -7.36 11.15
CA GLU A 54 -5.25 -8.53 10.39
C GLU A 54 -4.86 -8.36 8.93
N LEU A 55 -4.46 -9.44 8.27
CA LEU A 55 -4.22 -9.47 6.84
C LEU A 55 -5.27 -10.34 6.15
N VAL A 56 -5.94 -9.80 5.14
CA VAL A 56 -6.83 -10.54 4.25
C VAL A 56 -6.16 -10.63 2.88
N ALA A 57 -5.84 -11.85 2.43
CA ALA A 57 -5.38 -12.08 1.07
C ALA A 57 -6.53 -12.57 0.20
N SER A 58 -6.58 -12.14 -1.06
CA SER A 58 -7.59 -12.58 -2.00
C SER A 58 -7.02 -12.81 -3.40
N LYS A 59 -7.65 -13.71 -4.15
CA LYS A 59 -7.40 -13.92 -5.57
C LYS A 59 -8.69 -14.25 -6.32
N GLN A 60 -8.88 -13.67 -7.50
CA GLN A 60 -10.11 -13.83 -8.28
C GLN A 60 -9.85 -13.71 -9.79
N PRO A 61 -10.69 -14.31 -10.64
CA PRO A 61 -10.61 -14.12 -12.08
C PRO A 61 -11.15 -12.74 -12.49
N ASN A 62 -10.80 -12.28 -13.71
CA ASN A 62 -11.35 -11.03 -14.25
C ASN A 62 -12.85 -11.11 -14.56
N PHE A 63 -13.34 -12.32 -14.84
CA PHE A 63 -14.75 -12.62 -15.11
C PHE A 63 -15.12 -13.91 -14.39
N PRO A 64 -16.38 -14.13 -14.00
CA PRO A 64 -16.81 -15.36 -13.33
C PRO A 64 -16.37 -16.61 -14.10
N GLN A 65 -15.65 -17.50 -13.44
CA GLN A 65 -15.16 -18.77 -13.99
C GLN A 65 -15.32 -19.87 -12.93
N GLU A 66 -16.12 -20.90 -13.21
CA GLU A 66 -16.39 -21.99 -12.26
C GLU A 66 -15.11 -22.73 -11.83
N SER A 67 -14.14 -22.88 -12.72
CA SER A 67 -12.85 -23.53 -12.42
C SER A 67 -11.92 -22.67 -11.56
N TYR A 68 -12.21 -21.37 -11.42
CA TYR A 68 -11.39 -20.41 -10.68
C TYR A 68 -12.30 -19.50 -9.85
N PRO A 69 -13.01 -20.04 -8.84
CA PRO A 69 -13.83 -19.20 -7.98
C PRO A 69 -12.96 -18.19 -7.22
N PRO A 70 -13.49 -17.01 -6.86
CA PRO A 70 -12.82 -16.10 -5.95
C PRO A 70 -12.49 -16.82 -4.63
N VAL A 71 -11.28 -16.60 -4.12
CA VAL A 71 -10.81 -17.15 -2.85
C VAL A 71 -10.25 -16.01 -2.01
N GLN A 72 -10.57 -16.02 -0.71
CA GLN A 72 -9.94 -15.14 0.27
C GLN A 72 -9.69 -15.88 1.58
N ARG A 73 -8.68 -15.45 2.32
CA ARG A 73 -8.38 -15.97 3.66
C ARG A 73 -7.81 -14.86 4.54
N GLN A 74 -8.21 -14.90 5.81
CA GLN A 74 -7.63 -14.10 6.88
C GLN A 74 -6.39 -14.78 7.45
N PHE A 75 -5.37 -13.99 7.73
CA PHE A 75 -4.12 -14.41 8.34
C PHE A 75 -3.85 -13.56 9.57
N PRO A 76 -3.27 -14.15 10.63
CA PRO A 76 -2.82 -13.38 11.77
C PRO A 76 -1.74 -12.39 11.32
N PHE A 77 -1.87 -11.16 11.78
CA PHE A 77 -0.88 -10.11 11.58
C PHE A 77 -0.58 -9.50 12.94
N SER A 78 0.69 -9.38 13.30
CA SER A 78 1.07 -8.85 14.62
C SER A 78 1.18 -7.33 14.60
N SER A 79 1.03 -6.70 15.77
CA SER A 79 1.29 -5.26 15.92
C SER A 79 2.71 -4.88 15.51
N THR A 80 3.70 -5.74 15.76
CA THR A 80 5.08 -5.51 15.30
C THR A 80 5.19 -5.50 13.78
N GLN A 81 4.54 -6.44 13.08
CA GLN A 81 4.50 -6.44 11.62
C GLN A 81 3.78 -5.21 11.07
N TRP A 82 2.70 -4.78 11.72
CA TRP A 82 1.99 -3.55 11.38
C TRP A 82 2.88 -2.31 11.52
N GLU A 83 3.55 -2.15 12.65
CA GLU A 83 4.47 -1.04 12.91
C GLU A 83 5.63 -1.03 11.90
N GLN A 84 6.17 -2.21 11.56
CA GLN A 84 7.21 -2.33 10.53
C GLN A 84 6.70 -1.90 9.16
N LEU A 85 5.51 -2.36 8.75
CA LEU A 85 4.90 -1.96 7.48
C LEU A 85 4.65 -0.45 7.41
N VAL A 86 4.06 0.13 8.46
CA VAL A 86 3.78 1.58 8.53
C VAL A 86 5.08 2.38 8.56
N SER A 87 6.17 1.86 9.13
CA SER A 87 7.47 2.56 9.12
C SER A 87 8.08 2.72 7.72
N LEU A 88 7.63 1.92 6.74
CA LEU A 88 8.04 2.04 5.33
C LEU A 88 7.22 3.08 4.56
N LEU A 89 6.09 3.52 5.13
CA LEU A 89 5.21 4.50 4.51
C LEU A 89 5.63 5.91 4.91
N ASP A 90 6.19 6.64 3.94
CA ASP A 90 6.21 8.10 3.97
C ASP A 90 4.88 8.61 3.42
N LEU A 91 3.97 8.97 4.33
CA LEU A 91 2.61 9.40 3.97
C LEU A 91 2.59 10.73 3.19
N GLU A 92 3.51 11.65 3.47
CA GLU A 92 3.62 12.91 2.73
C GLU A 92 4.04 12.62 1.28
N THR A 93 5.08 11.81 1.10
CA THR A 93 5.51 11.38 -0.23
C THR A 93 4.41 10.61 -0.96
N PHE A 94 3.70 9.70 -0.28
CA PHE A 94 2.61 8.92 -0.89
C PHE A 94 1.43 9.79 -1.31
N THR A 95 1.04 10.75 -0.48
CA THR A 95 -0.11 11.63 -0.74
C THR A 95 0.15 12.63 -1.87
N ALA A 96 1.42 13.00 -2.08
CA ALA A 96 1.86 13.85 -3.18
C ALA A 96 1.88 13.17 -4.55
N LEU A 97 1.80 11.83 -4.62
CA LEU A 97 1.74 11.10 -5.89
C LEU A 97 0.44 11.39 -6.66
N ASP A 98 0.50 11.34 -7.98
CA ASP A 98 -0.72 11.26 -8.80
C ASP A 98 -1.46 9.95 -8.53
N ASP A 99 -2.79 9.98 -8.60
CA ASP A 99 -3.61 8.78 -8.39
C ASP A 99 -3.38 7.72 -9.48
N ARG A 100 -2.89 8.14 -10.66
CA ARG A 100 -2.49 7.28 -11.77
C ARG A 100 -1.12 7.69 -12.28
N ILE A 101 -0.15 6.79 -12.18
CA ILE A 101 1.22 7.01 -12.63
C ILE A 101 1.48 6.18 -13.89
N GLY A 102 1.99 6.83 -14.93
CA GLY A 102 2.31 6.17 -16.20
C GLY A 102 1.07 5.70 -16.96
N CYS A 103 1.15 4.50 -17.55
CA CYS A 103 0.09 3.91 -18.38
C CYS A 103 -0.24 2.48 -17.88
N PRO A 104 -0.83 2.33 -16.67
CA PRO A 104 -1.08 1.01 -16.09
C PRO A 104 -1.92 0.13 -17.02
N GLY A 105 -1.39 -1.05 -17.35
CA GLY A 105 -2.08 -2.03 -18.20
C GLY A 105 -1.96 -1.76 -19.70
N CYS A 106 -1.18 -0.77 -20.11
CA CYS A 106 -0.87 -0.52 -21.52
C CYS A 106 0.09 -1.59 -22.06
N ALA A 107 0.03 -1.87 -23.37
CA ALA A 107 0.83 -2.92 -24.01
C ALA A 107 0.72 -4.31 -23.33
N ASP A 108 -0.48 -4.66 -22.85
CA ASP A 108 -0.76 -5.89 -22.09
C ASP A 108 0.04 -6.03 -20.77
N GLY A 109 0.52 -4.90 -20.25
CA GLY A 109 1.19 -4.79 -18.97
C GLY A 109 0.31 -5.14 -17.77
N GLY A 110 0.94 -5.25 -16.61
CA GLY A 110 0.24 -5.49 -15.35
C GLY A 110 -0.17 -4.17 -14.70
N ILE A 111 -1.25 -4.19 -13.95
CA ILE A 111 -1.70 -3.04 -13.16
C ILE A 111 -1.42 -3.35 -11.70
N GLU A 112 -0.64 -2.51 -11.04
CA GLU A 112 -0.51 -2.52 -9.59
C GLU A 112 -1.21 -1.32 -8.97
N TRP A 113 -1.65 -1.50 -7.73
CA TRP A 113 -2.14 -0.39 -6.93
C TRP A 113 -1.75 -0.56 -5.46
N ILE A 114 -1.62 0.58 -4.79
CA ILE A 114 -1.51 0.68 -3.34
C ILE A 114 -2.59 1.64 -2.88
N GLN A 115 -3.33 1.27 -1.84
CA GLN A 115 -4.29 2.13 -1.18
C GLN A 115 -3.91 2.26 0.29
N VAL A 116 -3.94 3.48 0.80
CA VAL A 116 -3.76 3.77 2.22
C VAL A 116 -5.01 4.49 2.70
N ASP A 117 -5.56 4.02 3.81
CA ASP A 117 -6.64 4.67 4.53
C ASP A 117 -6.09 5.15 5.87
N TRP A 118 -6.30 6.42 6.20
CA TRP A 118 -5.95 7.02 7.49
C TRP A 118 -7.16 7.76 8.08
N ALA A 119 -6.98 8.50 9.18
CA ALA A 119 -8.10 9.01 9.97
C ALA A 119 -9.22 9.68 9.15
N ASP A 120 -8.85 10.53 8.21
CA ASP A 120 -9.78 11.44 7.55
C ASP A 120 -9.80 11.31 6.02
N ALA A 121 -8.97 10.42 5.46
CA ALA A 121 -8.85 10.28 4.02
C ALA A 121 -8.37 8.90 3.59
N THR A 122 -8.60 8.65 2.30
CA THR A 122 -8.15 7.47 1.56
C THR A 122 -7.46 7.96 0.32
N LYS A 123 -6.32 7.37 -0.02
CA LYS A 123 -5.68 7.57 -1.33
C LYS A 123 -5.30 6.25 -1.94
N ARG A 124 -5.59 6.11 -3.23
CA ARG A 124 -5.15 4.99 -4.06
C ARG A 124 -4.27 5.51 -5.18
N VAL A 125 -3.12 4.89 -5.33
CA VAL A 125 -2.19 5.13 -6.44
C VAL A 125 -2.17 3.87 -7.31
N THR A 126 -2.43 4.03 -8.60
CA THR A 126 -2.42 2.95 -9.61
C THR A 126 -1.29 3.16 -10.59
N PHE A 127 -0.50 2.13 -10.84
CA PHE A 127 0.76 2.22 -11.58
C PHE A 127 1.06 0.94 -12.38
N GLU A 128 2.01 1.02 -13.30
CA GLU A 128 2.44 -0.14 -14.08
C GLU A 128 3.16 -1.17 -13.20
N SER A 129 2.87 -2.45 -13.43
CA SER A 129 3.50 -3.54 -12.66
C SER A 129 5.02 -3.51 -12.77
N GLY A 130 5.69 -3.72 -11.63
CA GLY A 130 7.15 -3.66 -11.53
C GLY A 130 7.73 -2.25 -11.30
N GLN A 131 6.95 -1.18 -11.44
CA GLN A 131 7.44 0.18 -11.20
C GLN A 131 7.78 0.43 -9.71
N LEU A 132 8.80 1.24 -9.45
CA LEU A 132 9.17 1.73 -8.11
C LEU A 132 9.03 3.25 -8.03
N PHE A 133 8.89 3.77 -6.81
CA PHE A 133 8.81 5.21 -6.55
C PHE A 133 9.90 5.63 -5.59
N LYS A 134 10.56 6.74 -5.90
CA LYS A 134 11.58 7.31 -5.03
C LYS A 134 10.99 7.62 -3.66
N GLY A 135 11.60 7.10 -2.60
CA GLY A 135 11.16 7.30 -1.22
C GLY A 135 10.12 6.29 -0.73
N LEU A 136 9.61 5.41 -1.60
CA LEU A 136 8.62 4.38 -1.25
C LEU A 136 9.03 2.99 -1.76
N GLU A 137 10.26 2.81 -2.25
CA GLU A 137 10.72 1.55 -2.81
C GLU A 137 10.59 0.41 -1.80
N GLY A 138 10.93 0.68 -0.53
CA GLY A 138 10.81 -0.29 0.56
C GLY A 138 9.36 -0.75 0.77
N LEU A 139 8.41 0.18 0.78
CA LEU A 139 6.99 -0.12 0.90
C LEU A 139 6.50 -0.96 -0.29
N VAL A 140 6.81 -0.55 -1.52
CA VAL A 140 6.36 -1.25 -2.74
C VAL A 140 6.90 -2.68 -2.78
N VAL A 141 8.20 -2.87 -2.50
CA VAL A 141 8.82 -4.20 -2.48
C VAL A 141 8.22 -5.08 -1.39
N ASN A 142 8.03 -4.53 -0.18
CA ASN A 142 7.46 -5.29 0.94
C ASN A 142 6.01 -5.73 0.67
N LEU A 143 5.17 -4.83 0.13
CA LEU A 143 3.79 -5.16 -0.23
C LEU A 143 3.70 -6.22 -1.34
N ARG A 144 4.60 -6.18 -2.33
CA ARG A 144 4.70 -7.24 -3.36
C ARG A 144 5.04 -8.58 -2.76
N GLN A 145 6.08 -8.63 -1.92
CA GLN A 145 6.51 -9.86 -1.25
C GLN A 145 5.39 -10.45 -0.39
N MET A 146 4.73 -9.62 0.43
CA MET A 146 3.59 -10.06 1.22
C MET A 146 2.46 -10.58 0.33
N ARG A 147 2.13 -9.87 -0.75
CA ARG A 147 1.06 -10.30 -1.67
C ARG A 147 1.38 -11.66 -2.28
N GLU A 148 2.60 -11.87 -2.76
CA GLU A 148 3.06 -13.16 -3.29
C GLU A 148 2.98 -14.27 -2.23
N GLU A 149 3.51 -14.01 -1.02
CA GLU A 149 3.56 -14.97 0.08
C GLU A 149 2.16 -15.41 0.55
N TYR A 150 1.26 -14.47 0.82
CA TYR A 150 -0.05 -14.80 1.37
C TYR A 150 -1.03 -15.33 0.31
N VAL A 151 -0.93 -14.84 -0.94
CA VAL A 151 -1.79 -15.35 -2.03
C VAL A 151 -1.39 -16.76 -2.47
N ALA A 152 -0.11 -17.12 -2.38
CA ALA A 152 0.35 -18.49 -2.65
C ALA A 152 -0.25 -19.53 -1.68
N GLN A 153 -0.75 -19.10 -0.52
CA GLN A 153 -1.36 -19.96 0.49
C GLN A 153 -2.87 -20.16 0.28
N LEU A 154 -3.51 -19.43 -0.65
CA LEU A 154 -4.94 -19.54 -0.98
C LEU A 154 -5.22 -20.79 -1.82
#